data_AF-A0A8T6NV11-F1
#
_entry.id   AF-A0A8T6NV11-F1
#
_cell.length_a   1.000
_cell.length_b   1.000
_cell.length_c   1.000
_cell.angle_alpha   90.00
_cell.angle_beta   90.00
_cell.angle_gamma   90.00
#
_symmetry.space_group_name_H-M   'P 1'
#
loop_
_entity.id
_entity.type
_entity.pdbx_description
1 polymer ?
#
loop_
_entity_poly.entity_id
_entity_poly.type
_entity_poly.pdbx_seq_one_letter_code
_entity_poly.pdbx_strand_id
1 'polypeptide(L)'
;YPVGFLLIVLGRYQLFTENTLTPVTLVMTRIASVPALLVNWGVVLSANLLGALLVATLLAATEILSPEAAAAARSFGQHALELSFSALFFKGLIAGWLVASMVWLVHAARDSVSRFLIVYFLMFLIPALGLYHCIIGACEVIYLLYFGGTSIGQAFFGFFLPVLLGNTVGGVLLVAILNYEQTRESRFPGHSGEPPLTWQEWLFGYHTGSQNH
;
A
#
# COMPACT_ATOMS: atom_id res chain seq x y z
N TYR A 1 -9.76 8.06 -5.15
CA TYR A 1 -9.54 6.78 -4.46
C TYR A 1 -10.24 5.59 -5.15
N PRO A 2 -11.57 5.38 -5.12
CA PRO A 2 -12.19 4.12 -5.59
C PRO A 2 -11.84 3.70 -7.02
N VAL A 3 -11.96 4.61 -7.98
CA VAL A 3 -11.73 4.33 -9.41
C VAL A 3 -10.28 3.91 -9.68
N GLY A 4 -9.30 4.59 -9.09
CA GLY A 4 -7.88 4.25 -9.25
C GLY A 4 -7.57 2.85 -8.73
N PHE A 5 -8.11 2.49 -7.57
CA PHE A 5 -7.97 1.15 -7.01
C PHE A 5 -8.70 0.08 -7.83
N LEU A 6 -9.86 0.38 -8.40
CA LEU A 6 -10.52 -0.55 -9.33
C LEU A 6 -9.63 -0.88 -10.52
N LEU A 7 -8.96 0.12 -11.11
CA LEU A 7 -8.01 -0.10 -12.21
C LEU A 7 -6.82 -0.96 -11.77
N ILE A 8 -6.27 -0.70 -10.58
CA ILE A 8 -5.13 -1.44 -10.03
C ILE A 8 -5.51 -2.90 -9.77
N VAL A 9 -6.57 -3.11 -8.99
CA VAL A 9 -6.98 -4.44 -8.51
C VAL A 9 -7.53 -5.29 -9.65
N LEU A 10 -8.45 -4.75 -10.46
CA LEU A 10 -9.05 -5.51 -11.57
C LEU A 10 -8.08 -5.66 -12.76
N GLY A 11 -7.21 -4.66 -12.96
CA GLY A 11 -6.14 -4.70 -13.95
C GLY A 11 -4.93 -5.54 -13.55
N ARG A 12 -4.90 -6.05 -12.29
CA ARG A 12 -3.82 -6.87 -11.73
C ARG A 12 -2.46 -6.17 -11.71
N TYR A 13 -2.46 -4.85 -11.54
CA TYR A 13 -1.23 -4.08 -11.34
C TYR A 13 -0.70 -4.28 -9.92
N GLN A 14 0.60 -4.05 -9.73
CA GLN A 14 1.26 -4.19 -8.44
C GLN A 14 1.27 -2.86 -7.69
N LEU A 15 0.67 -2.84 -6.50
CA LEU A 15 0.69 -1.72 -5.58
C LEU A 15 1.34 -2.13 -4.26
N PHE A 16 2.27 -1.33 -3.75
CA PHE A 16 3.04 -1.63 -2.54
C PHE A 16 2.13 -2.03 -1.35
N THR A 17 1.05 -1.29 -1.13
CA THR A 17 0.13 -1.49 -0.01
C THR A 17 -0.76 -2.74 -0.17
N GLU A 18 -1.01 -3.18 -1.40
CA GLU A 18 -1.70 -4.45 -1.70
C GLU A 18 -0.75 -5.64 -1.59
N ASN A 19 0.55 -5.41 -1.82
CA ASN A 19 1.63 -6.40 -1.73
C ASN A 19 1.99 -6.76 -0.27
N THR A 20 1.00 -6.70 0.62
CA THR A 20 1.11 -7.07 2.04
C THR A 20 0.52 -8.45 2.29
N LEU A 21 -0.55 -8.88 1.61
CA LEU A 21 -1.19 -10.17 1.94
C LEU A 21 -0.32 -11.39 1.61
N THR A 22 -0.02 -11.62 0.33
CA THR A 22 0.69 -12.84 -0.12
C THR A 22 2.16 -12.87 0.32
N PRO A 23 2.99 -11.83 0.06
CA PRO A 23 4.42 -11.90 0.40
C PRO A 23 4.68 -11.97 1.90
N VAL A 24 3.92 -11.23 2.73
CA VAL A 24 4.07 -11.30 4.18
C VAL A 24 3.65 -12.68 4.68
N THR A 25 2.59 -13.26 4.13
CA THR A 25 2.20 -14.64 4.47
C THR A 25 3.30 -15.66 4.15
N LEU A 26 3.96 -15.54 2.98
CA LEU A 26 5.09 -16.40 2.62
C LEU A 26 6.29 -16.24 3.58
N VAL A 27 6.57 -15.01 4.02
CA VAL A 27 7.61 -14.77 5.02
C VAL A 27 7.19 -15.29 6.39
N MET A 28 5.95 -15.08 6.84
CA MET A 28 5.45 -15.56 8.13
C MET A 28 5.44 -17.10 8.22
N THR A 29 5.21 -17.77 7.10
CA THR A 29 5.27 -19.23 7.00
C THR A 29 6.67 -19.78 6.72
N ARG A 30 7.69 -18.90 6.67
CA ARG A 30 9.10 -19.24 6.38
C ARG A 30 9.30 -19.97 5.04
N ILE A 31 8.46 -19.65 4.06
CA ILE A 31 8.61 -20.08 2.65
C ILE A 31 9.49 -19.08 1.88
N ALA A 32 9.36 -17.79 2.19
CA ALA A 32 10.21 -16.72 1.66
C ALA A 32 11.03 -16.05 2.78
N SER A 33 12.15 -15.42 2.42
CA SER A 33 13.02 -14.73 3.37
C SER A 33 12.65 -13.25 3.52
N VAL A 34 12.96 -12.67 4.68
CA VAL A 34 12.72 -11.24 4.98
C VAL A 34 13.44 -10.33 3.96
N PRO A 35 14.70 -10.58 3.58
CA PRO A 35 15.36 -9.75 2.57
C PRO A 35 14.66 -9.77 1.20
N ALA A 36 14.12 -10.93 0.78
CA ALA A 36 13.38 -11.04 -0.47
C ALA A 36 12.10 -10.19 -0.45
N LEU A 37 11.38 -10.16 0.68
CA LEU A 37 10.23 -9.29 0.90
C LEU A 37 10.62 -7.81 0.81
N LEU A 38 11.70 -7.41 1.48
CA LEU A 38 12.16 -6.01 1.47
C LEU A 38 12.59 -5.54 0.07
N VAL A 39 13.25 -6.40 -0.71
CA VAL A 39 13.60 -6.10 -2.11
C VAL A 39 12.34 -5.94 -2.96
N ASN A 40 11.40 -6.88 -2.86
CA ASN A 40 10.12 -6.80 -3.57
C ASN A 40 9.36 -5.50 -3.23
N TRP A 41 9.25 -5.17 -1.94
CA TRP A 41 8.66 -3.92 -1.48
C TRP A 41 9.40 -2.69 -1.99
N GLY A 42 10.74 -2.67 -1.95
CA GLY A 42 11.54 -1.57 -2.46
C GLY A 42 11.33 -1.31 -3.95
N VAL A 43 11.31 -2.37 -4.78
CA VAL A 43 11.08 -2.28 -6.22
C VAL A 43 9.67 -1.74 -6.51
N VAL A 44 8.64 -2.34 -5.91
CA VAL A 44 7.24 -1.95 -6.15
C VAL A 44 6.98 -0.52 -5.66
N LEU A 45 7.45 -0.16 -4.46
CA LEU A 45 7.30 1.18 -3.91
C LEU A 45 7.98 2.23 -4.79
N SER A 46 9.20 1.95 -5.28
CA SER A 46 9.92 2.88 -6.17
C SER A 46 9.19 3.10 -7.49
N ALA A 47 8.66 2.02 -8.10
CA ALA A 47 7.87 2.12 -9.32
C ALA A 47 6.55 2.90 -9.09
N ASN A 48 5.87 2.65 -7.97
CA ASN A 48 4.65 3.37 -7.61
C ASN A 48 4.93 4.87 -7.36
N LEU A 49 6.02 5.20 -6.68
CA LEU A 49 6.44 6.60 -6.45
C LEU A 49 6.83 7.31 -7.76
N LEU A 50 7.48 6.60 -8.68
CA LEU A 50 7.77 7.15 -10.01
C LEU A 50 6.47 7.45 -10.76
N GLY A 51 5.50 6.53 -10.73
CA GLY A 51 4.17 6.77 -11.30
C GLY A 51 3.46 7.98 -10.65
N ALA A 52 3.50 8.08 -9.33
CA ALA A 52 2.96 9.21 -8.58
C ALA A 52 3.61 10.54 -9.00
N LEU A 53 4.94 10.57 -9.11
CA LEU A 53 5.71 11.72 -9.56
C LEU A 53 5.31 12.14 -10.97
N LEU A 54 5.23 11.19 -11.91
CA LEU A 54 4.85 11.47 -13.30
C LEU A 54 3.43 12.02 -13.40
N VAL A 55 2.46 11.42 -12.71
CA VAL A 55 1.07 11.88 -12.71
C VAL A 55 0.95 13.27 -12.07
N ALA A 56 1.55 13.48 -10.90
CA ALA A 56 1.51 14.76 -10.21
C ALA A 56 2.15 15.88 -11.06
N THR A 57 3.30 15.58 -11.69
CA THR A 57 3.99 16.53 -12.58
C THR A 57 3.16 16.82 -13.82
N LEU A 58 2.54 15.81 -14.45
CA LEU A 58 1.66 16.00 -15.60
C LEU A 58 0.49 16.91 -15.23
N LEU A 59 -0.19 16.64 -14.12
CA LEU A 59 -1.31 17.47 -13.65
C LEU A 59 -0.88 18.91 -13.32
N ALA A 60 0.34 19.10 -12.81
CA ALA A 60 0.84 20.42 -12.43
C ALA A 60 1.40 21.23 -13.61
N ALA A 61 1.96 20.55 -14.62
CA ALA A 61 2.56 21.17 -15.80
C ALA A 61 1.56 21.45 -16.93
N THR A 62 0.32 20.98 -16.79
CA THR A 62 -0.73 21.09 -17.83
C THR A 62 -1.99 21.72 -17.27
N GLU A 63 -2.89 22.14 -18.16
CA GLU A 63 -4.19 22.72 -17.81
C GLU A 63 -5.30 21.65 -17.68
N ILE A 64 -4.93 20.39 -17.35
CA ILE A 64 -5.90 19.30 -17.17
C ILE A 64 -6.86 19.62 -16.01
N LEU A 65 -6.35 20.26 -14.94
CA LEU A 65 -7.16 20.68 -13.81
C LEU A 65 -7.67 22.10 -14.04
N SER A 66 -8.99 22.29 -13.89
CA SER A 66 -9.58 23.64 -13.73
C SER A 66 -8.88 24.42 -12.60
N PRO A 67 -8.87 25.75 -12.62
CA PRO A 67 -8.28 26.56 -11.55
C PRO A 67 -8.78 26.18 -10.16
N GLU A 68 -10.08 25.88 -10.02
CA GLU A 68 -10.71 25.46 -8.76
C GLU A 68 -10.19 24.09 -8.32
N ALA A 69 -10.09 23.12 -9.24
CA ALA A 69 -9.55 21.79 -8.95
C ALA A 69 -8.06 21.85 -8.60
N ALA A 70 -7.28 22.70 -9.28
CA ALA A 70 -5.86 22.92 -8.98
C ALA A 70 -5.65 23.56 -7.60
N ALA A 71 -6.55 24.47 -7.18
CA ALA A 71 -6.55 25.02 -5.82
C ALA A 71 -6.88 23.93 -4.77
N ALA A 72 -7.91 23.13 -5.03
CA ALA A 72 -8.27 22.00 -4.16
C ALA A 72 -7.11 20.99 -4.02
N ALA A 73 -6.45 20.62 -5.12
CA ALA A 73 -5.30 19.72 -5.11
C ALA A 73 -4.15 20.25 -4.23
N ARG A 74 -3.84 21.55 -4.28
CA ARG A 74 -2.85 22.18 -3.39
C ARG A 74 -3.27 22.09 -1.92
N SER A 75 -4.56 22.33 -1.63
CA SER A 75 -5.08 22.31 -0.27
C SER A 75 -4.96 20.93 0.39
N PHE A 76 -5.11 19.84 -0.37
CA PHE A 76 -4.91 18.48 0.17
C PHE A 76 -3.48 18.27 0.65
N GLY A 77 -2.49 18.63 -0.17
CA GLY A 77 -1.08 18.55 0.22
C GLY A 77 -0.74 19.45 1.42
N GLN A 78 -1.34 20.64 1.50
CA GLN A 78 -1.14 21.55 2.64
C GLN A 78 -1.70 20.98 3.93
N HIS A 79 -2.96 20.54 3.90
CA HIS A 79 -3.62 19.96 5.06
C HIS A 79 -2.92 18.69 5.57
N ALA A 80 -2.38 17.89 4.65
CA ALA A 80 -1.59 16.73 4.98
C ALA A 80 -0.32 17.07 5.79
N LEU A 81 0.34 18.19 5.48
CA LEU A 81 1.56 18.65 6.15
C LEU A 81 1.32 19.42 7.46
N GLU A 82 0.08 19.83 7.74
CA GLU A 82 -0.32 20.43 9.02
C GLU A 82 -0.42 19.39 10.15
N LEU A 83 -0.58 18.12 9.78
CA LEU A 83 -0.76 17.03 10.74
C LEU A 83 0.57 16.60 11.36
N SER A 84 0.51 16.22 12.64
CA SER A 84 1.66 15.66 13.31
C SER A 84 2.05 14.29 12.75
N PHE A 85 3.32 13.92 12.90
CA PHE A 85 3.83 12.59 12.52
C PHE A 85 2.96 11.45 13.09
N SER A 86 2.58 11.55 14.36
CA SER A 86 1.74 10.55 15.04
C SER A 86 0.35 10.45 14.41
N ALA A 87 -0.28 11.59 14.12
CA ALA A 87 -1.60 11.62 13.48
C ALA A 87 -1.55 10.97 12.09
N LEU A 88 -0.53 11.29 11.29
CA LEU A 88 -0.31 10.69 9.98
C LEU A 88 -0.02 9.20 10.06
N PHE A 89 0.79 8.78 11.04
CA PHE A 89 1.09 7.37 11.28
C PHE A 89 -0.18 6.56 11.57
N PHE A 90 -1.01 6.98 12.52
CA PHE A 90 -2.22 6.24 12.88
C PHE A 90 -3.29 6.29 11.77
N LYS A 91 -3.44 7.43 11.08
CA LYS A 91 -4.30 7.51 9.88
C LYS A 91 -3.81 6.55 8.79
N GLY A 92 -2.49 6.47 8.59
CA GLY A 92 -1.86 5.50 7.70
C GLY A 92 -2.08 4.06 8.15
N LEU A 93 -2.00 3.78 9.45
CA LEU A 93 -2.23 2.45 10.00
C LEU A 93 -3.62 1.92 9.65
N ILE A 94 -4.65 2.72 9.88
CA ILE A 94 -6.02 2.31 9.54
C ILE A 94 -6.20 2.18 8.03
N ALA A 95 -5.63 3.08 7.22
CA ALA A 95 -5.67 2.94 5.76
C ALA A 95 -4.99 1.65 5.27
N GLY A 96 -3.81 1.31 5.80
CA GLY A 96 -3.09 0.07 5.45
C GLY A 96 -3.90 -1.17 5.79
N TRP A 97 -4.55 -1.16 6.96
CA TRP A 97 -5.46 -2.23 7.37
C TRP A 97 -6.63 -2.37 6.40
N LEU A 98 -7.26 -1.26 5.99
CA LEU A 98 -8.37 -1.28 5.04
C LEU A 98 -7.96 -1.80 3.67
N VAL A 99 -6.78 -1.42 3.16
CA VAL A 99 -6.24 -1.93 1.89
C VAL A 99 -5.99 -3.44 1.98
N ALA A 100 -5.33 -3.90 3.04
CA ALA A 100 -5.10 -5.34 3.23
C ALA A 100 -6.42 -6.13 3.36
N SER A 101 -7.42 -5.56 4.04
CA SER A 101 -8.76 -6.15 4.17
C SER A 101 -9.46 -6.24 2.82
N MET A 102 -9.34 -5.19 2.00
CA MET A 102 -9.87 -5.15 0.65
C MET A 102 -9.25 -6.25 -0.21
N VAL A 103 -7.92 -6.38 -0.21
CA VAL A 103 -7.22 -7.42 -0.96
C VAL A 103 -7.67 -8.80 -0.51
N TRP A 104 -7.76 -9.04 0.80
CA TRP A 104 -8.22 -10.31 1.35
C TRP A 104 -9.64 -10.67 0.92
N LEU A 105 -10.58 -9.71 1.01
CA LEU A 105 -11.97 -9.92 0.60
C LEU A 105 -12.11 -10.11 -0.92
N VAL A 106 -11.34 -9.38 -1.73
CA VAL A 106 -11.32 -9.55 -3.20
C VAL A 106 -10.83 -10.95 -3.59
N HIS A 107 -9.85 -11.50 -2.88
CA HIS A 107 -9.39 -12.88 -3.07
C HIS A 107 -10.47 -13.91 -2.70
N ALA A 108 -11.24 -13.65 -1.64
CA ALA A 108 -12.34 -14.52 -1.22
C ALA A 108 -13.56 -14.44 -2.17
N ALA A 109 -13.78 -13.30 -2.83
CA ALA A 109 -14.88 -13.09 -3.76
C ALA A 109 -14.67 -13.83 -5.09
N ARG A 110 -15.73 -14.50 -5.58
CA ARG A 110 -15.70 -15.32 -6.80
C ARG A 110 -16.19 -14.60 -8.05
N ASP A 111 -17.04 -13.59 -7.90
CA ASP A 111 -17.63 -12.84 -9.01
C ASP A 111 -17.11 -11.40 -9.09
N SER A 112 -17.18 -10.82 -10.28
CA SER A 112 -16.67 -9.48 -10.56
C SER A 112 -17.46 -8.36 -9.89
N VAL A 113 -18.76 -8.55 -9.64
CA VAL A 113 -19.61 -7.51 -9.03
C VAL A 113 -19.24 -7.36 -7.56
N SER A 114 -19.11 -8.46 -6.82
CA SER A 114 -18.66 -8.45 -5.43
C SER A 114 -17.28 -7.81 -5.31
N ARG A 115 -16.32 -8.18 -6.18
CA ARG A 115 -14.99 -7.56 -6.20
C ARG A 115 -15.05 -6.06 -6.43
N PHE A 116 -15.86 -5.62 -7.40
CA PHE A 116 -16.06 -4.21 -7.67
C PHE A 116 -16.59 -3.47 -6.43
N LEU A 117 -17.66 -3.98 -5.80
CA LEU A 117 -18.27 -3.34 -4.63
C LEU A 117 -17.31 -3.30 -3.43
N ILE A 118 -16.58 -4.39 -3.17
CA ILE A 118 -15.57 -4.45 -2.10
C ILE A 118 -14.51 -3.37 -2.31
N VAL A 119 -13.92 -3.29 -3.50
CA VAL A 119 -12.90 -2.28 -3.81
C VAL A 119 -13.49 -0.87 -3.68
N TYR A 120 -14.67 -0.64 -4.27
CA TYR A 120 -15.29 0.68 -4.26
C TYR A 120 -15.56 1.19 -2.85
N PHE A 121 -16.26 0.40 -2.03
CA PHE A 121 -16.68 0.84 -0.70
C PHE A 121 -15.50 0.97 0.27
N LEU A 122 -14.59 -0.01 0.31
CA LEU A 122 -13.45 0.06 1.24
C LEU A 122 -12.50 1.20 0.86
N MET A 123 -12.30 1.46 -0.43
CA MET A 123 -11.43 2.55 -0.87
C MET A 123 -12.11 3.92 -0.77
N PHE A 124 -13.44 3.97 -0.75
CA PHE A 124 -14.20 5.20 -0.46
C PHE A 124 -14.01 5.63 1.01
N LEU A 125 -13.87 4.69 1.94
CA LEU A 125 -13.65 5.01 3.36
C LEU A 125 -12.36 5.79 3.62
N ILE A 126 -11.31 5.61 2.79
CA ILE A 126 -10.04 6.31 2.98
C ILE A 126 -10.22 7.84 2.93
N PRO A 127 -10.71 8.45 1.84
CA PRO A 127 -10.96 9.88 1.81
C PRO A 127 -12.14 10.28 2.72
N ALA A 128 -13.18 9.46 2.84
CA ALA A 128 -14.35 9.80 3.66
C ALA A 128 -14.03 9.95 5.15
N LEU A 129 -13.05 9.21 5.66
CA LEU A 129 -12.57 9.26 7.04
C LEU A 129 -11.30 10.12 7.20
N GLY A 130 -10.84 10.79 6.14
CA GLY A 130 -9.60 11.57 6.16
C GLY A 130 -8.37 10.75 6.53
N LEU A 131 -8.27 9.52 6.02
CA LEU A 131 -7.12 8.63 6.18
C LEU A 131 -6.12 8.83 5.04
N TYR A 132 -4.86 8.46 5.28
CA TYR A 132 -3.79 8.68 4.30
C TYR A 132 -3.22 7.37 3.75
N HIS A 133 -3.07 7.35 2.43
CA HIS A 133 -2.44 6.26 1.69
C HIS A 133 -1.13 6.76 1.10
N CYS A 134 -0.02 6.06 1.32
CA CYS A 134 1.33 6.55 1.06
C CYS A 134 1.54 6.93 -0.42
N ILE A 135 0.98 6.18 -1.37
CA ILE A 135 1.13 6.46 -2.81
C ILE A 135 0.27 7.63 -3.27
N ILE A 136 -0.99 7.72 -2.83
CA ILE A 136 -1.90 8.79 -3.27
C ILE A 136 -1.51 10.10 -2.59
N GLY A 137 -1.23 10.05 -1.29
CA GLY A 137 -0.71 11.18 -0.57
C GLY A 137 0.66 11.65 -1.10
N ALA A 138 1.51 10.74 -1.59
CA ALA A 138 2.73 11.13 -2.30
C ALA A 138 2.42 11.98 -3.53
N CYS A 139 1.41 11.63 -4.34
CA CYS A 139 0.96 12.47 -5.45
C CYS A 139 0.56 13.87 -4.98
N GLU A 140 -0.18 13.97 -3.87
CA GLU A 140 -0.68 15.24 -3.32
C GLU A 140 0.46 16.15 -2.85
N VAL A 141 1.43 15.61 -2.10
CA VAL A 141 2.58 16.40 -1.63
C VAL A 141 3.59 16.70 -2.74
N ILE A 142 3.74 15.83 -3.75
CA ILE A 142 4.55 16.10 -4.94
C ILE A 142 3.91 17.22 -5.78
N TYR A 143 2.59 17.20 -5.93
CA TYR A 143 1.87 18.27 -6.61
C TYR A 143 2.09 19.61 -5.90
N LEU A 144 2.02 19.64 -4.57
CA LEU A 144 2.34 20.83 -3.78
C LEU A 144 3.81 21.27 -3.92
N LEU A 145 4.74 20.30 -3.93
CA LEU A 145 6.17 20.54 -4.12
C LEU A 145 6.46 21.21 -5.46
N TYR A 146 5.78 20.81 -6.54
CA TYR A 146 5.94 21.38 -7.87
C TYR A 146 5.68 22.91 -7.89
N PHE A 147 4.68 23.37 -7.12
CA PHE A 147 4.35 24.79 -6.99
C PHE A 147 5.13 25.51 -5.87
N GLY A 148 6.15 24.87 -5.30
CA GLY A 148 6.97 25.45 -4.23
C GLY A 148 6.27 25.59 -2.88
N GLY A 149 5.15 24.87 -2.66
CA GLY A 149 4.39 24.92 -1.41
C GLY A 149 4.97 24.08 -0.27
N THR A 150 6.02 23.30 -0.52
CA THR A 150 6.76 22.52 0.48
C THR A 150 8.19 22.23 0.00
N SER A 151 9.02 21.61 0.83
CA SER A 151 10.37 21.13 0.47
C SER A 151 10.38 19.60 0.35
N ILE A 152 11.37 19.04 -0.37
CA ILE A 152 11.55 17.58 -0.47
C ILE A 152 11.67 16.94 0.93
N GLY A 153 12.43 17.59 1.82
CA GLY A 153 12.61 17.10 3.19
C GLY A 153 11.29 17.06 3.97
N GLN A 154 10.47 18.11 3.85
CA GLN A 154 9.18 18.17 4.54
C GLN A 154 8.15 17.21 3.91
N ALA A 155 8.11 17.07 2.58
CA ALA A 155 7.27 16.08 1.91
C ALA A 155 7.64 14.64 2.32
N PHE A 156 8.94 14.35 2.45
CA PHE A 156 9.41 13.02 2.84
C PHE A 156 9.21 12.74 4.34
N PHE A 157 9.84 13.53 5.21
CA PHE A 157 9.83 13.27 6.66
C PHE A 157 8.54 13.74 7.34
N GLY A 158 7.93 14.81 6.84
CA GLY A 158 6.70 15.38 7.39
C GLY A 158 5.43 14.69 6.90
N PHE A 159 5.48 13.92 5.81
CA PHE A 159 4.30 13.23 5.29
C PHE A 159 4.56 11.78 4.88
N PHE A 160 5.43 11.56 3.89
CA PHE A 160 5.54 10.25 3.25
C PHE A 160 5.99 9.16 4.23
N LEU A 161 7.01 9.43 5.03
CA LEU A 161 7.57 8.48 6.00
C LEU A 161 6.55 8.03 7.05
N PRO A 162 5.85 8.91 7.81
CA PRO A 162 4.87 8.45 8.79
C PRO A 162 3.73 7.65 8.16
N VAL A 163 3.23 8.07 6.98
CA VAL A 163 2.14 7.38 6.30
C VAL A 163 2.59 6.02 5.75
N LEU A 164 3.81 5.92 5.20
CA LEU A 164 4.40 4.67 4.74
C LEU A 164 4.54 3.67 5.88
N LEU A 165 5.08 4.10 7.03
CA LEU A 165 5.22 3.26 8.22
C LEU A 165 3.85 2.81 8.72
N GLY A 166 2.89 3.73 8.81
CA GLY A 166 1.51 3.43 9.20
C GLY A 166 0.89 2.38 8.28
N ASN A 167 0.86 2.64 6.97
CA ASN A 167 0.30 1.71 5.98
C ASN A 167 0.93 0.32 6.06
N THR A 168 2.26 0.25 6.21
CA THR A 168 3.00 -1.02 6.33
C THR A 168 2.59 -1.78 7.59
N VAL A 169 2.60 -1.11 8.74
CA VAL A 169 2.22 -1.72 10.02
C VAL A 169 0.77 -2.19 9.99
N GLY A 170 -0.15 -1.35 9.50
CA GLY A 170 -1.58 -1.70 9.41
C GLY A 170 -1.83 -2.92 8.52
N GLY A 171 -1.17 -2.99 7.37
CA GLY A 171 -1.28 -4.13 6.45
C GLY A 171 -0.71 -5.42 7.07
N VAL A 172 0.50 -5.36 7.61
CA VAL A 172 1.15 -6.53 8.25
C VAL A 172 0.36 -7.04 9.46
N LEU A 173 -0.21 -6.15 10.28
CA LEU A 173 -0.99 -6.54 11.45
C LEU A 173 -2.22 -7.37 11.07
N LEU A 174 -2.98 -6.95 10.05
CA LEU A 174 -4.12 -7.73 9.58
C LEU A 174 -3.67 -9.10 9.08
N VAL A 175 -2.63 -9.15 8.26
CA VAL A 175 -2.11 -10.40 7.69
C VAL A 175 -1.64 -11.34 8.80
N ALA A 176 -1.00 -10.79 9.84
CA ALA A 176 -0.57 -11.57 10.98
C ALA A 176 -1.74 -12.20 11.74
N ILE A 177 -2.83 -11.45 11.93
CA ILE A 177 -4.07 -11.95 12.58
C ILE A 177 -4.70 -13.06 11.73
N LEU A 178 -4.82 -12.84 10.41
CA LEU A 178 -5.40 -13.82 9.49
C LEU A 178 -4.57 -15.11 9.44
N ASN A 179 -3.24 -15.00 9.42
CA ASN A 179 -2.34 -16.16 9.43
C ASN A 179 -2.38 -16.91 10.77
N TYR A 180 -2.47 -16.21 11.90
CA TYR A 180 -2.62 -16.84 13.21
C TYR A 180 -3.89 -17.71 13.27
N GLU A 181 -5.02 -17.22 12.76
CA GLU A 181 -6.25 -18.01 12.72
C GLU A 181 -6.14 -19.21 11.76
N GLN A 182 -5.54 -19.03 10.57
CA GLN A 182 -5.37 -20.13 9.60
C GLN A 182 -4.41 -21.23 10.08
N THR A 183 -3.33 -20.88 10.79
CA THR A 183 -2.40 -21.84 11.41
C THR A 183 -3.07 -22.65 12.51
N ARG A 184 -3.97 -22.05 13.31
CA ARG A 184 -4.74 -22.75 14.34
C ARG A 184 -5.72 -23.76 13.76
N GLU A 185 -6.31 -23.45 12.61
CA GLU A 185 -7.27 -24.33 11.93
C GLU A 185 -6.63 -25.43 11.05
N SER A 186 -5.31 -25.54 10.99
CA SER A 186 -4.59 -26.54 10.16
C SER A 186 -4.96 -26.49 8.66
N ARG A 187 -5.28 -25.31 8.12
CA ARG A 187 -5.63 -25.12 6.69
C ARG A 187 -4.50 -24.45 5.91
N PHE A 188 -3.42 -25.17 5.67
CA PHE A 188 -2.47 -24.80 4.60
C PHE A 188 -2.62 -25.76 3.41
N PRO A 189 -3.49 -25.47 2.44
CA PRO A 189 -3.40 -26.11 1.14
C PRO A 189 -2.22 -25.49 0.38
N GLY A 190 -1.11 -26.22 0.27
CA GLY A 190 0.03 -25.81 -0.56
C GLY A 190 1.43 -25.90 0.06
N HIS A 191 1.63 -26.62 1.17
CA HIS A 191 2.99 -27.05 1.51
C HIS A 191 3.53 -27.89 0.36
N SER A 192 4.54 -27.39 -0.35
CA SER A 192 5.27 -28.09 -1.42
C SER A 192 6.04 -29.32 -0.92
N GLY A 193 5.80 -29.79 0.31
CA GLY A 193 6.58 -30.82 0.97
C GLY A 193 7.98 -30.36 1.39
N GLU A 194 8.39 -29.13 1.04
CA GLU A 194 9.68 -28.59 1.43
C GLU A 194 9.67 -28.13 2.90
N PRO A 195 10.75 -28.40 3.65
CA PRO A 195 10.87 -27.93 5.03
C PRO A 195 10.92 -26.38 5.06
N PRO A 196 10.38 -25.74 6.11
CA PRO A 196 10.48 -24.31 6.28
C PRO A 196 11.94 -23.87 6.39
N LEU A 197 12.25 -22.67 5.91
CA LEU A 197 13.60 -22.09 5.98
C LEU A 197 14.11 -22.07 7.43
N THR A 198 15.41 -22.30 7.59
CA THR A 198 16.08 -22.10 8.88
C THR A 198 16.01 -20.63 9.28
N TRP A 199 16.22 -20.33 10.57
CA TRP A 199 16.21 -18.93 11.05
C TRP A 199 17.24 -18.05 10.36
N GLN A 200 18.39 -18.60 9.99
CA GLN A 200 19.45 -17.87 9.29
C GLN A 200 19.05 -17.57 7.83
N GLU A 201 18.54 -18.57 7.11
CA GLU A 201 18.05 -18.39 5.74
C GLU A 201 16.85 -17.45 5.67
N TRP A 202 15.97 -17.53 6.67
CA TRP A 202 14.80 -16.67 6.77
C TRP A 202 15.16 -15.20 7.03
N LEU A 203 16.09 -14.92 7.95
CA LEU A 203 16.50 -13.56 8.30
C LEU A 203 17.47 -12.92 7.30
N PHE A 204 18.40 -13.71 6.75
CA PHE A 204 19.55 -13.17 6.01
C PHE A 204 19.69 -13.75 4.59
N GLY A 205 19.00 -14.84 4.27
CA GLY A 205 19.02 -15.44 2.95
C GLY A 205 18.20 -14.65 1.92
N TYR A 206 18.28 -15.08 0.66
CA TYR A 206 17.49 -14.52 -0.43
C TYR A 206 16.67 -15.63 -1.10
N HIS A 207 15.50 -15.93 -0.53
CA HIS A 207 14.59 -16.97 -0.99
C HIS A 207 13.23 -16.34 -1.33
N THR A 208 12.82 -16.44 -2.59
CA THR A 208 11.59 -15.81 -3.10
C THR A 208 10.36 -16.72 -3.02
N GLY A 209 10.51 -17.96 -2.51
CA GLY A 209 9.41 -18.92 -2.36
C GLY A 209 8.88 -19.46 -3.69
N SER A 210 9.74 -19.68 -4.68
CA SER A 210 9.36 -20.14 -6.03
C SER A 210 8.59 -21.46 -6.00
N GLN A 211 7.31 -21.43 -6.40
CA GLN A 211 6.74 -22.55 -7.13
C GLN A 211 7.36 -22.53 -8.53
N ASN A 212 8.11 -23.57 -8.87
CA ASN A 212 8.35 -23.89 -10.27
C ASN A 212 6.99 -23.98 -10.97
N HIS A 213 6.74 -23.09 -11.93
CA HIS A 213 5.67 -23.23 -12.91
C HIS A 213 5.90 -24.45 -13.79
#